data_AF-A0A370WZM5-F1
#
_entry.id   AF-A0A370WZM5-F1
#
_cell.length_a   1.000
_cell.length_b   1.000
_cell.length_c   1.000
_cell.angle_alpha   90.00
_cell.angle_beta   90.00
_cell.angle_gamma   90.00
#
_symmetry.space_group_name_H-M   'P 1'
#
loop_
_entity.id
_entity.type
_entity.pdbx_description
1 polymer ?
#
loop_
_entity_poly.entity_id
_entity_poly.type
_entity_poly.pdbx_seq_one_letter_code
_entity_poly.pdbx_strand_id
1 'polypeptide(L)'
;MRTRLLALSVLGVVVALSGCHHATRPDGTRVDKKGVNDLAGFESFIATHPTADQFKKMYPGVVLMLPGMISTMEIRYDNSRFFPQLDKDGHIIGGDFH
;
A
#
# COMPACT_ATOMS: atom_id res chain seq x y z
N MET A 1 41.83 41.79 -17.55
CA MET A 1 41.42 43.15 -17.95
C MET A 1 39.97 43.12 -18.40
N ARG A 2 39.14 43.95 -17.77
CA ARG A 2 37.98 44.68 -18.34
C ARG A 2 36.76 43.87 -18.81
N THR A 3 35.75 43.78 -17.94
CA THR A 3 34.45 44.51 -17.99
C THR A 3 33.55 44.07 -19.14
N ARG A 4 32.34 43.57 -18.84
CA ARG A 4 31.04 44.23 -19.12
C ARG A 4 29.89 43.53 -18.36
N LEU A 5 29.33 44.27 -17.41
CA LEU A 5 27.93 44.14 -16.97
C LEU A 5 26.97 44.44 -18.13
N LEU A 6 25.69 44.09 -17.93
CA LEU A 6 24.48 44.33 -18.75
C LEU A 6 24.05 43.06 -19.51
N ALA A 7 22.80 42.62 -19.51
CA ALA A 7 21.56 43.17 -18.98
C ALA A 7 20.52 42.05 -18.89
N LEU A 8 19.46 42.34 -18.14
CA LEU A 8 18.20 41.63 -18.06
C LEU A 8 17.73 41.04 -19.40
N SER A 9 17.41 39.75 -19.38
CA SER A 9 16.41 39.16 -20.27
C SER A 9 15.40 38.43 -19.41
N VAL A 10 14.42 39.18 -18.91
CA VAL A 10 13.15 38.60 -18.48
C VAL A 10 12.49 38.07 -19.75
N LEU A 11 12.51 36.76 -19.96
CA LEU A 11 11.58 36.11 -20.88
C LEU A 11 10.85 35.05 -20.08
N GLY A 12 9.63 35.39 -19.69
CA GLY A 12 8.70 34.50 -19.07
C GLY A 12 8.47 33.29 -19.96
N VAL A 13 8.73 32.12 -19.39
CA VAL A 13 8.15 30.86 -19.85
C VAL A 13 7.42 30.29 -18.63
N VAL A 14 6.19 30.76 -18.45
CA VAL A 14 5.20 30.05 -17.64
C VAL A 14 4.83 28.81 -18.43
N VAL A 15 5.57 27.73 -18.20
CA VAL A 15 5.14 26.38 -18.55
C VAL A 15 4.57 25.76 -17.28
N ALA A 16 3.37 26.20 -16.94
CA ALA A 16 2.46 25.42 -16.11
C ALA A 16 1.87 24.31 -16.99
N LEU A 17 2.68 23.30 -17.28
CA LEU A 17 2.19 22.03 -17.80
C LEU A 17 2.07 21.06 -16.63
N SER A 18 0.83 21.02 -16.13
CA SER A 18 0.21 19.88 -15.48
C SER A 18 0.78 18.55 -15.97
N GLY A 19 1.68 17.99 -15.18
CA GLY A 19 1.77 16.55 -15.02
C GLY A 19 1.12 16.25 -13.68
N CYS A 20 -0.18 15.96 -13.66
CA CYS A 20 -0.72 15.12 -12.62
C CYS A 20 0.15 13.87 -12.64
N HIS A 21 1.11 13.76 -11.71
CA HIS A 21 1.53 12.44 -11.29
C HIS A 21 0.22 11.80 -10.84
N HIS A 22 -0.33 10.97 -11.72
CA HIS A 22 -1.01 9.77 -11.30
C HIS A 22 -0.02 9.10 -10.35
N ALA A 23 -0.06 9.50 -9.08
CA ALA A 23 -0.05 8.54 -8.02
C ALA A 23 -1.19 7.61 -8.44
N THR A 24 -0.82 6.53 -9.12
CA THR A 24 -1.59 5.32 -9.14
C THR A 24 -1.76 5.03 -7.67
N ARG A 25 -2.82 5.59 -7.07
CA ARG A 25 -3.34 5.13 -5.82
C ARG A 25 -3.48 3.64 -6.09
N PRO A 26 -2.78 2.75 -5.37
CA PRO A 26 -3.03 1.33 -5.52
C PRO A 26 -4.54 1.20 -5.48
N ASP A 27 -5.12 0.60 -6.51
CA ASP A 27 -6.55 0.59 -6.80
C ASP A 27 -7.28 -0.02 -5.60
N GLY A 28 -7.53 0.82 -4.61
CA GLY A 28 -7.90 0.41 -3.26
C GLY A 28 -9.38 0.16 -3.13
N THR A 29 -10.09 -0.07 -4.22
CA THR A 29 -11.56 -0.19 -4.18
C THR A 29 -12.13 -0.96 -5.37
N ARG A 30 -11.52 -2.10 -5.72
CA ARG A 30 -12.38 -3.26 -5.93
C ARG A 30 -12.45 -3.94 -4.57
N VAL A 31 -13.55 -3.68 -3.85
CA VAL A 31 -13.93 -4.54 -2.71
C VAL A 31 -14.51 -5.80 -3.32
N ASP A 32 -13.70 -6.53 -4.06
CA ASP A 32 -14.02 -7.88 -4.41
C ASP A 32 -13.79 -8.72 -3.14
N LYS A 33 -14.82 -9.47 -2.72
CA LYS A 33 -14.74 -10.47 -1.66
C LYS A 33 -13.83 -11.66 -2.06
N LYS A 34 -12.80 -11.40 -2.86
CA LYS A 34 -12.01 -12.36 -3.63
C LYS A 34 -10.57 -12.47 -3.12
N GLY A 35 -10.34 -12.07 -1.86
CA GLY A 35 -9.00 -12.10 -1.29
C GLY A 35 -8.01 -11.23 -2.04
N VAL A 36 -6.72 -11.48 -1.82
CA VAL A 36 -5.63 -10.73 -2.45
C VAL A 36 -5.26 -11.35 -3.81
N ASN A 37 -5.39 -10.57 -4.89
CA ASN A 37 -4.94 -10.96 -6.23
C ASN A 37 -3.55 -10.40 -6.58
N ASP A 38 -3.21 -9.22 -6.06
CA ASP A 38 -1.89 -8.60 -6.21
C ASP A 38 -1.01 -8.93 -5.01
N LEU A 39 -0.27 -10.04 -5.09
CA LEU A 39 0.61 -10.49 -4.02
C LEU A 39 1.82 -9.56 -3.81
N ALA A 40 2.35 -8.96 -4.88
CA ALA A 40 3.50 -8.06 -4.75
C ALA A 40 3.13 -6.76 -4.03
N GLY A 41 1.96 -6.20 -4.34
CA GLY A 41 1.40 -5.05 -3.61
C GLY A 41 1.08 -5.37 -2.15
N PHE A 42 0.59 -6.58 -1.89
CA PHE A 42 0.35 -7.06 -0.53
C PHE A 42 1.65 -7.21 0.27
N GLU A 43 2.65 -7.89 -0.26
CA GLU A 43 3.96 -8.02 0.39
C GLU A 43 4.59 -6.66 0.68
N SER A 44 4.53 -5.73 -0.28
CA SER A 44 5.01 -4.36 -0.10
C SER A 44 4.28 -3.61 1.01
N PHE A 45 2.96 -3.82 1.15
CA PHE A 45 2.18 -3.26 2.24
C PHE A 45 2.57 -3.87 3.60
N ILE A 46 2.71 -5.19 3.67
CA ILE A 46 3.10 -5.88 4.91
C ILE A 46 4.50 -5.44 5.37
N ALA A 47 5.43 -5.19 4.43
CA ALA A 47 6.76 -4.66 4.72
C ALA A 47 6.76 -3.27 5.39
N THR A 48 5.63 -2.54 5.37
CA THR A 48 5.47 -1.28 6.13
C THR A 48 5.15 -1.48 7.62
N HIS A 49 5.02 -2.74 8.05
CA HIS A 49 4.64 -3.15 9.39
C HIS A 49 3.30 -2.54 9.86
N PRO A 50 2.19 -2.78 9.13
CA PRO A 50 0.92 -2.13 9.42
C PRO A 50 0.28 -2.64 10.71
N THR A 51 -0.53 -1.80 11.35
CA THR A 51 -1.44 -2.26 12.41
C THR A 51 -2.62 -3.04 11.83
N ALA A 52 -3.32 -3.82 12.67
CA ALA A 52 -4.53 -4.53 12.26
C ALA A 52 -5.61 -3.60 11.66
N ASP A 53 -5.77 -2.39 12.20
CA ASP A 53 -6.73 -1.41 11.68
C ASP A 53 -6.34 -0.88 10.30
N GLN A 54 -5.04 -0.63 10.08
CA GLN A 54 -4.51 -0.23 8.78
C GLN A 54 -4.70 -1.35 7.75
N PHE A 55 -4.43 -2.60 8.15
CA PHE A 55 -4.68 -3.78 7.32
C PHE A 55 -6.15 -3.87 6.91
N LYS A 56 -7.07 -3.81 7.88
CA LYS A 56 -8.51 -3.92 7.61
C LYS A 56 -9.04 -2.80 6.71
N LYS A 57 -8.43 -1.62 6.79
CA LYS A 57 -8.75 -0.50 5.90
C LYS A 57 -8.25 -0.71 4.47
N MET A 58 -7.06 -1.29 4.31
CA MET A 58 -6.46 -1.54 2.99
C MET A 58 -7.06 -2.77 2.31
N TYR A 59 -7.28 -3.85 3.06
CA TYR A 59 -7.76 -5.15 2.58
C TYR A 59 -9.06 -5.57 3.29
N PRO A 60 -10.18 -4.82 3.11
CA PRO A 60 -11.44 -5.07 3.82
C PRO A 60 -12.10 -6.42 3.46
N GLY A 61 -11.71 -7.04 2.35
CA GLY A 61 -12.19 -8.35 1.90
C GLY A 61 -11.39 -9.54 2.44
N VAL A 62 -10.30 -9.30 3.18
CA VAL A 62 -9.43 -10.34 3.75
C VAL A 62 -9.74 -10.53 5.23
N VAL A 63 -10.02 -11.77 5.62
CA VAL A 63 -10.19 -12.14 7.02
C VAL A 63 -8.82 -12.18 7.69
N LEU A 64 -8.55 -11.21 8.56
CA LEU A 64 -7.34 -11.17 9.37
C LEU A 64 -7.51 -12.04 10.62
N MET A 65 -6.81 -13.17 10.67
CA MET A 65 -6.90 -14.18 11.73
C MET A 65 -5.87 -13.92 12.83
N LEU A 66 -6.20 -13.02 13.77
CA LEU A 66 -5.30 -12.71 14.88
C LEU A 66 -5.07 -13.90 15.84
N PRO A 67 -3.94 -13.94 16.56
CA PRO A 67 -3.68 -14.98 17.56
C PRO A 67 -4.83 -15.11 18.57
N GLY A 68 -5.27 -16.35 18.81
CA GLY A 68 -6.37 -16.66 19.74
C GLY A 68 -7.77 -16.63 19.13
N MET A 69 -7.93 -16.22 17.86
CA MET A 69 -9.21 -16.37 17.16
C MET A 69 -9.48 -17.83 16.82
N ILE A 70 -10.74 -18.25 16.98
CA ILE A 70 -11.19 -19.59 16.62
C ILE A 70 -11.65 -19.58 15.17
N SER A 71 -11.12 -20.49 14.35
CA SER A 71 -11.62 -20.77 12.99
C SER A 71 -12.03 -22.21 12.83
N THR A 72 -12.91 -22.45 11.86
CA THR A 72 -13.23 -23.79 11.36
C THR A 72 -12.06 -24.33 10.53
N MET A 73 -11.92 -25.66 10.49
CA MET A 73 -10.94 -26.36 9.65
C MET A 73 -11.42 -26.41 8.18
N GLU A 74 -11.45 -25.25 7.54
CA GLU A 74 -11.81 -25.11 6.13
C GLU A 74 -10.55 -24.94 5.30
N ILE A 75 -10.40 -25.74 4.23
CA ILE A 75 -9.35 -25.56 3.23
C ILE A 75 -9.81 -24.50 2.23
N ARG A 76 -9.02 -23.44 2.05
CA ARG A 76 -9.27 -22.40 1.06
C ARG A 76 -8.13 -22.36 0.04
N TYR A 77 -8.50 -22.05 -1.20
CA TYR A 77 -7.55 -21.87 -2.30
C TYR A 77 -7.52 -20.42 -2.79
N ASP A 78 -8.20 -19.53 -2.08
CA ASP A 78 -8.16 -18.09 -2.31
C ASP A 78 -7.36 -17.40 -1.21
N ASN A 79 -6.83 -16.22 -1.52
CA ASN A 79 -6.09 -15.42 -0.55
C ASN A 79 -7.06 -14.58 0.32
N SER A 80 -8.17 -15.18 0.75
CA SER A 80 -9.24 -14.50 1.48
C SER A 80 -9.03 -14.47 3.00
N ARG A 81 -8.08 -15.24 3.51
CA ARG A 81 -7.82 -15.37 4.94
C ARG A 81 -6.32 -15.37 5.22
N PHE A 82 -5.88 -14.42 6.04
CA PHE A 82 -4.47 -14.17 6.33
C PHE A 82 -4.20 -14.37 7.82
N PHE A 83 -3.16 -15.12 8.14
CA PHE A 83 -2.69 -15.41 9.50
C PHE A 83 -1.42 -14.59 9.76
N PRO A 84 -1.52 -13.41 10.40
CA PRO A 84 -0.40 -12.51 10.56
C PRO A 84 0.58 -13.00 11.63
N GLN A 85 1.86 -12.82 11.36
CA GLN A 85 2.89 -12.77 12.38
C GLN A 85 2.96 -11.33 12.92
N LEU A 86 2.94 -11.18 14.24
CA LEU A 86 2.96 -9.88 14.91
C LEU A 86 4.28 -9.64 15.65
N ASP A 87 4.72 -8.39 15.71
CA ASP A 87 5.78 -7.97 16.62
C ASP A 87 5.26 -7.78 18.07
N LYS A 88 6.15 -7.34 18.96
CA LYS A 88 5.83 -7.09 20.38
C LYS A 88 4.79 -5.99 20.61
N ASP A 89 4.63 -5.08 19.65
CA ASP A 89 3.72 -3.93 19.72
C ASP A 89 2.41 -4.20 18.95
N GLY A 90 2.27 -5.37 18.33
CA GLY A 90 1.09 -5.79 17.58
C GLY A 90 1.08 -5.36 16.11
N HIS A 91 2.20 -4.91 15.56
CA HIS A 91 2.32 -4.64 14.12
C HIS A 91 2.51 -5.94 13.34
N ILE A 92 1.92 -6.02 12.16
CA ILE A 92 2.01 -7.16 11.27
C ILE A 92 3.38 -7.12 10.59
N ILE A 93 4.24 -8.11 10.85
CA ILE A 93 5.60 -8.22 10.27
C ILE A 93 5.71 -9.31 9.20
N GLY A 94 4.64 -10.07 8.97
CA GLY A 94 4.60 -11.20 8.04
C GLY A 94 3.33 -12.01 8.21
N GLY A 95 3.31 -13.23 7.66
CA GLY A 95 2.20 -14.17 7.79
C GLY A 95 1.91 -14.93 6.49
N ASP A 96 0.89 -15.78 6.54
CA ASP A 96 0.55 -16.70 5.46
C ASP A 96 -0.96 -16.72 5.17
N PHE A 97 -1.34 -17.05 3.92
CA PHE A 97 -2.73 -17.30 3.53
C PHE A 97 -3.06 -18.79 3.66
N HIS A 98 -4.23 -19.13 4.24
CA HIS A 98 -4.77 -20.50 4.32
C HIS A 98 -6.29 -20.57 4.11
#